data_AF-A0A1M6VZD4-F1
#
_entry.id   AF-A0A1M6VZD4-F1
#
_cell.length_a   1.000
_cell.length_b   1.000
_cell.length_c   1.000
_cell.angle_alpha   90.00
_cell.angle_beta   90.00
_cell.angle_gamma   90.00
#
_symmetry.space_group_name_H-M   'P 1'
#
loop_
_entity.id
_entity.type
_entity.pdbx_description
1 polymer ?
#
loop_
_entity_poly.entity_id
_entity_poly.type
_entity_poly.pdbx_seq_one_letter_code
_entity_poly.pdbx_strand_id
1 'polypeptide(L)'
;MASFHVTGGTQLKGELVPQGAKNEALQILSAVLLTEEEMVINNVPNIRDVNKLIDLLNEMGVRVTKNNPESYTFKADQIDIDFLESDRYKQMASSLRGSIMLLGPLLARFKKGRIPQPGGDKIGRRRLDTHFTGFQKLGAKFQYDKKTGYYNIDASHLTGTYMLLDEASVTGTANIVMAAVLAKGKTTIYNAACEPYLQQLCSMLNRMGAKITGIGSNLLNIEGVESLGGTEHAMLPDMIEIGSFIGMAAMTQSEITIKNAGIPHLGIIPDIFQRLGIKMEFRGDDIFIPEQDRYEIETFIDGSIMTIADAIWPGFTPDLLSIALVVATQAKGTILIHQKMFESRLFFVDKLIEMGAQVILCDPHRATVIGLDKQVALKGITMTSPDIRAGVSLLIAAMSAEGDSIIHNVEQIDRGYQNIDGRLNAIGAKIERI
;
A
#
# COMPACT_ATOMS: atom_id res chain seq x y z
N MET A 1 6.50 -12.95 -20.01
CA MET A 1 5.72 -12.36 -18.91
C MET A 1 4.73 -13.41 -18.48
N ALA A 2 4.66 -13.69 -17.19
CA ALA A 2 3.75 -14.68 -16.64
C ALA A 2 2.30 -14.23 -16.84
N SER A 3 1.40 -15.19 -16.96
CA SER A 3 -0.05 -14.94 -17.00
C SER A 3 -0.79 -15.84 -16.01
N PHE A 4 -2.00 -15.45 -15.63
CA PHE A 4 -2.94 -16.32 -14.92
C PHE A 4 -4.01 -16.80 -15.88
N HIS A 5 -4.20 -18.11 -15.94
CA HIS A 5 -5.41 -18.73 -16.46
C HIS A 5 -6.36 -18.97 -15.29
N VAL A 6 -7.54 -18.35 -15.31
CA VAL A 6 -8.50 -18.36 -14.20
C VAL A 6 -9.80 -18.97 -14.71
N THR A 7 -10.21 -20.09 -14.13
CA THR A 7 -11.54 -20.67 -14.35
C THR A 7 -12.50 -20.11 -13.30
N GLY A 8 -13.42 -19.25 -13.71
CA GLY A 8 -14.35 -18.57 -12.81
C GLY A 8 -15.55 -19.41 -12.37
N GLY A 9 -16.42 -18.81 -11.57
CA GLY A 9 -17.68 -19.42 -11.11
C GLY A 9 -17.50 -20.46 -10.00
N THR A 10 -16.38 -20.45 -9.28
CA THR A 10 -16.11 -21.40 -8.19
C THR A 10 -16.27 -20.72 -6.84
N GLN A 11 -17.12 -21.30 -5.98
CA GLN A 11 -17.20 -20.91 -4.57
C GLN A 11 -15.97 -21.41 -3.82
N LEU A 12 -15.47 -20.57 -2.94
CA LEU A 12 -14.30 -20.81 -2.10
C LEU A 12 -14.76 -21.11 -0.67
N LYS A 13 -13.94 -21.85 0.06
CA LYS A 13 -14.16 -22.09 1.48
C LYS A 13 -12.83 -22.27 2.21
N GLY A 14 -12.65 -21.51 3.29
CA GLY A 14 -11.49 -21.68 4.16
C GLY A 14 -11.08 -20.41 4.89
N GLU A 15 -9.83 -20.44 5.35
CA GLU A 15 -9.23 -19.36 6.12
C GLU A 15 -8.07 -18.74 5.34
N LEU A 16 -7.96 -17.41 5.39
CA LEU A 16 -6.85 -16.65 4.84
C LEU A 16 -6.24 -15.77 5.94
N VAL A 17 -4.93 -15.89 6.13
CA VAL A 17 -4.16 -14.96 6.97
C VAL A 17 -3.59 -13.89 6.06
N PRO A 18 -3.88 -12.59 6.27
CA PRO A 18 -3.28 -11.52 5.48
C PRO A 18 -1.76 -11.47 5.65
N GLN A 19 -1.05 -11.16 4.58
CA GLN A 19 0.38 -10.85 4.63
C GLN A 19 0.63 -9.54 5.41
N GLY A 20 1.89 -9.29 5.77
CA GLY A 20 2.29 -7.99 6.28
C GLY A 20 2.10 -6.84 5.28
N ALA A 21 1.78 -5.66 5.81
CA ALA A 21 1.49 -4.49 5.02
C ALA A 21 2.68 -4.03 4.17
N LYS A 22 2.55 -4.07 2.84
CA LYS A 22 3.59 -3.59 1.92
C LYS A 22 4.03 -2.15 2.22
N ASN A 23 3.06 -1.26 2.43
CA ASN A 23 3.32 0.17 2.58
C ASN A 23 3.97 0.49 3.94
N GLU A 24 3.79 -0.36 4.94
CA GLU A 24 4.53 -0.32 6.20
C GLU A 24 5.95 -0.85 6.00
N ALA A 25 6.10 -2.00 5.33
CA ALA A 25 7.40 -2.60 5.05
C ALA A 25 8.39 -1.62 4.41
N LEU A 26 7.95 -0.86 3.41
CA LEU A 26 8.81 0.14 2.76
C LEU A 26 9.32 1.23 3.73
N GLN A 27 8.51 1.62 4.71
CA GLN A 27 8.87 2.63 5.70
C GLN A 27 9.77 2.06 6.80
N ILE A 28 9.34 0.94 7.40
CA ILE A 28 10.02 0.27 8.51
C ILE A 28 11.39 -0.24 8.08
N LEU A 29 11.49 -0.89 6.92
CA LEU A 29 12.77 -1.41 6.44
C LEU A 29 13.74 -0.28 6.07
N SER A 30 13.25 0.89 5.65
CA SER A 30 14.11 2.05 5.45
C SER A 30 14.64 2.60 6.78
N ALA A 31 13.82 2.58 7.84
CA ALA A 31 14.18 3.08 9.16
C ALA A 31 15.31 2.31 9.84
N VAL A 32 15.66 1.10 9.38
CA VAL A 32 16.80 0.32 9.92
C VAL A 32 18.13 1.06 9.76
N LEU A 33 18.22 1.99 8.80
CA LEU A 33 19.40 2.82 8.61
C LEU A 33 19.59 3.87 9.73
N LEU A 34 18.60 4.10 10.59
CA LEU A 34 18.66 5.11 11.66
C LEU A 34 19.51 4.69 12.88
N THR A 35 19.86 3.42 13.02
CA THR A 35 20.61 2.90 14.17
C THR A 35 21.67 1.89 13.75
N GLU A 36 22.69 1.69 14.59
CA GLU A 36 23.72 0.65 14.47
C GLU A 36 23.31 -0.66 15.15
N GLU A 37 22.35 -0.55 16.06
CA GLU A 37 21.84 -1.68 16.82
C GLU A 37 20.94 -2.57 15.97
N GLU A 38 20.73 -3.80 16.44
CA GLU A 38 19.94 -4.79 15.72
C GLU A 38 18.45 -4.45 15.77
N MET A 39 17.79 -4.62 14.62
CA MET A 39 16.34 -4.52 14.51
C MET A 39 15.76 -5.85 14.01
N VAL A 40 14.84 -6.43 14.78
CA VAL A 40 14.12 -7.65 14.39
C VAL A 40 12.75 -7.26 13.86
N ILE A 41 12.50 -7.56 12.60
CA ILE A 41 11.26 -7.21 11.92
C ILE A 41 10.51 -8.49 11.54
N ASN A 42 9.30 -8.63 12.09
CA ASN A 42 8.40 -9.75 11.89
C ASN A 42 7.22 -9.38 10.98
N ASN A 43 6.58 -10.40 10.41
CA ASN A 43 5.49 -10.26 9.44
C ASN A 43 5.92 -9.48 8.19
N VAL A 44 7.12 -9.76 7.67
CA VAL A 44 7.62 -9.14 6.43
C VAL A 44 7.01 -9.86 5.23
N PRO A 45 6.25 -9.18 4.35
CA PRO A 45 5.64 -9.83 3.20
C PRO A 45 6.69 -10.22 2.16
N ASN A 46 6.64 -11.46 1.67
CA ASN A 46 7.51 -11.95 0.61
C ASN A 46 6.98 -11.53 -0.78
N ILE A 47 7.12 -10.24 -1.07
CA ILE A 47 6.70 -9.62 -2.32
C ILE A 47 7.85 -8.92 -3.02
N ARG A 48 7.75 -8.77 -4.35
CA ARG A 48 8.86 -8.31 -5.19
C ARG A 48 9.45 -6.96 -4.77
N ASP A 49 8.59 -5.99 -4.43
CA ASP A 49 9.04 -4.64 -4.07
C ASP A 49 9.79 -4.63 -2.71
N VAL A 50 9.39 -5.49 -1.76
CA VAL A 50 10.04 -5.60 -0.44
C VAL A 50 11.37 -6.35 -0.55
N ASN A 51 11.41 -7.45 -1.31
CA ASN A 51 12.66 -8.17 -1.56
C ASN A 51 13.72 -7.27 -2.22
N LYS A 52 13.32 -6.46 -3.22
CA LYS A 52 14.22 -5.46 -3.82
C LYS A 52 14.76 -4.44 -2.82
N LEU A 53 13.95 -4.02 -1.84
CA LEU A 53 14.39 -3.10 -0.81
C LEU A 53 15.39 -3.78 0.13
N ILE A 54 15.13 -5.01 0.53
CA ILE A 54 16.05 -5.82 1.35
C ILE A 54 17.38 -6.02 0.62
N ASP A 55 17.35 -6.37 -0.67
CA ASP A 55 18.54 -6.50 -1.50
C ASP A 55 19.32 -5.18 -1.59
N LEU A 56 18.62 -4.06 -1.77
CA LEU A 56 19.24 -2.73 -1.81
C LEU A 56 19.91 -2.36 -0.48
N LEU A 57 19.25 -2.63 0.65
CA LEU A 57 19.82 -2.43 1.98
C LEU A 57 21.06 -3.30 2.20
N ASN A 58 21.03 -4.57 1.77
CA ASN A 58 22.16 -5.48 1.87
C ASN A 58 23.37 -4.98 1.06
N GLU A 59 23.15 -4.50 -0.16
CA GLU A 59 24.19 -3.90 -1.01
C GLU A 59 24.73 -2.58 -0.46
N MET A 60 23.94 -1.84 0.31
CA MET A 60 24.40 -0.67 1.05
C MET A 60 25.24 -1.02 2.30
N GLY A 61 25.44 -2.29 2.61
CA GLY A 61 26.21 -2.75 3.78
C GLY A 61 25.37 -3.02 5.03
N VAL A 62 24.03 -3.04 4.95
CA VAL A 62 23.18 -3.54 6.04
C VAL A 62 23.33 -5.05 6.11
N ARG A 63 23.72 -5.60 7.26
CA ARG A 63 23.73 -7.05 7.46
C ARG A 63 22.30 -7.54 7.65
N VAL A 64 21.82 -8.37 6.72
CA VAL A 64 20.48 -8.95 6.74
C VAL A 64 20.55 -10.43 7.07
N THR A 65 19.91 -10.84 8.16
CA THR A 65 19.74 -12.25 8.52
C THR A 65 18.28 -12.63 8.39
N LYS A 66 17.96 -13.62 7.54
CA LYS A 66 16.61 -14.16 7.44
C LYS A 66 16.40 -15.21 8.53
N ASN A 67 15.58 -14.90 9.54
CA ASN A 67 15.33 -15.78 10.69
C ASN A 67 14.33 -16.89 10.31
N ASN A 68 13.28 -16.54 9.56
CA ASN A 68 12.28 -17.44 9.02
C ASN A 68 11.65 -16.80 7.75
N PRO A 69 10.65 -17.42 7.08
CA PRO A 69 10.05 -16.87 5.87
C PRO A 69 9.56 -15.41 5.97
N GLU A 70 9.12 -14.96 7.15
CA GLU A 70 8.46 -13.67 7.40
C GLU A 70 9.17 -12.84 8.49
N SER A 71 10.36 -13.25 8.95
CA SER A 71 11.12 -12.56 9.99
C SER A 71 12.58 -12.36 9.58
N TYR A 72 13.07 -11.14 9.77
CA TYR A 72 14.40 -10.70 9.37
C TYR A 72 15.04 -9.86 10.48
N THR A 73 16.34 -10.06 10.69
CA THR A 73 17.17 -9.20 11.54
C THR A 73 18.04 -8.32 10.65
N PHE A 74 18.03 -7.01 10.92
CA PHE A 74 18.82 -6.00 10.21
C PHE A 74 19.82 -5.36 11.16
N LYS A 75 21.05 -5.14 10.67
CA LYS A 75 22.09 -4.41 11.41
C LYS A 75 22.85 -3.48 10.48
N ALA A 76 22.75 -2.18 10.73
CA ALA A 76 23.29 -1.11 9.88
C ALA A 76 24.55 -0.48 10.49
N ASP A 77 25.51 -1.31 10.88
CA ASP A 77 26.78 -0.90 11.52
C ASP A 77 27.98 -0.79 10.56
N GLN A 78 27.80 -1.23 9.30
CA GLN A 78 28.87 -1.25 8.28
C GLN A 78 28.39 -0.65 6.95
N ILE A 79 27.63 0.45 7.02
CA ILE A 79 27.07 1.09 5.82
C ILE A 79 28.16 1.65 4.91
N ASP A 80 28.13 1.25 3.64
CA ASP A 80 28.93 1.82 2.57
C ASP A 80 28.18 3.01 1.95
N ILE A 81 28.58 4.23 2.32
CA ILE A 81 27.99 5.47 1.79
C ILE A 81 28.46 5.76 0.37
N ASP A 82 29.64 5.30 -0.03
CA ASP A 82 30.18 5.52 -1.36
C ASP A 82 29.43 4.68 -2.41
N PHE A 83 28.78 3.59 -1.98
CA PHE A 83 27.86 2.81 -2.83
C PHE A 83 26.76 3.67 -3.48
N LEU A 84 26.33 4.76 -2.83
CA LEU A 84 25.34 5.70 -3.38
C LEU A 84 25.80 6.34 -4.70
N GLU A 85 27.10 6.36 -4.99
CA GLU A 85 27.65 6.87 -6.23
C GLU A 85 27.72 5.84 -7.37
N SER A 86 27.52 4.56 -7.06
CA SER A 86 27.67 3.47 -8.01
C SER A 86 26.53 3.40 -9.04
N ASP A 87 26.85 2.90 -10.25
CA ASP A 87 25.83 2.56 -11.25
C ASP A 87 24.89 1.44 -10.78
N ARG A 88 25.38 0.56 -9.88
CA ARG A 88 24.58 -0.51 -9.29
C ARG A 88 23.45 0.06 -8.43
N TYR A 89 23.77 1.02 -7.55
CA TYR A 89 22.76 1.75 -6.77
C TYR A 89 21.73 2.41 -7.68
N LYS A 90 22.17 3.06 -8.77
CA LYS A 90 21.28 3.67 -9.77
C LYS A 90 20.23 2.70 -10.27
N GLN A 91 20.68 1.53 -10.73
CA GLN A 91 19.83 0.52 -11.35
C GLN A 91 18.81 -0.02 -10.34
N MET A 92 19.27 -0.36 -9.13
CA MET A 92 18.41 -0.91 -8.08
C MET A 92 17.39 0.13 -7.61
N ALA A 93 17.82 1.34 -7.25
CA ALA A 93 16.96 2.40 -6.74
C ALA A 93 15.95 2.90 -7.78
N SER A 94 16.33 3.00 -9.06
CA SER A 94 15.39 3.39 -10.14
C SER A 94 14.30 2.35 -10.39
N SER A 95 14.61 1.07 -10.12
CA SER A 95 13.67 -0.05 -10.33
C SER A 95 12.60 -0.18 -9.24
N LEU A 96 12.72 0.59 -8.16
CA LEU A 96 11.84 0.57 -6.99
C LEU A 96 11.50 2.00 -6.60
N ARG A 97 10.25 2.43 -6.83
CA ARG A 97 9.81 3.78 -6.41
C ARG A 97 9.97 4.01 -4.90
N GLY A 98 9.79 2.96 -4.11
CA GLY A 98 9.96 2.97 -2.65
C GLY A 98 11.37 3.33 -2.18
N SER A 99 12.40 3.32 -3.04
CA SER A 99 13.77 3.71 -2.70
C SER A 99 13.88 5.15 -2.19
N ILE A 100 12.92 6.03 -2.54
CA ILE A 100 12.85 7.39 -1.99
C ILE A 100 12.76 7.41 -0.46
N MET A 101 12.25 6.34 0.16
CA MET A 101 12.14 6.22 1.63
C MET A 101 13.49 6.09 2.33
N LEU A 102 14.56 5.76 1.61
CA LEU A 102 15.92 5.71 2.15
C LEU A 102 16.48 7.11 2.42
N LEU A 103 15.93 8.17 1.79
CA LEU A 103 16.46 9.52 1.97
C LEU A 103 16.31 10.02 3.40
N GLY A 104 15.13 9.89 4.02
CA GLY A 104 14.91 10.34 5.40
C GLY A 104 16.02 9.86 6.36
N PRO A 105 16.25 8.55 6.49
CA PRO A 105 17.24 8.02 7.40
C PRO A 105 18.69 8.28 6.96
N LEU A 106 18.98 8.29 5.66
CA LEU A 106 20.30 8.67 5.14
C LEU A 106 20.67 10.11 5.52
N LEU A 107 19.74 11.06 5.35
CA LEU A 107 19.93 12.45 5.73
C LEU A 107 20.02 12.62 7.25
N ALA A 108 19.25 11.84 8.01
CA ALA A 108 19.24 11.88 9.47
C ALA A 108 20.60 11.49 10.06
N ARG A 109 21.14 10.32 9.66
CA ARG A 109 22.33 9.72 10.30
C ARG A 109 23.62 10.03 9.55
N PHE A 110 23.61 9.96 8.22
CA PHE A 110 24.81 10.11 7.38
C PHE A 110 24.97 11.49 6.75
N LYS A 111 23.97 12.37 6.95
CA LYS A 111 23.99 13.79 6.53
C LYS A 111 24.12 14.02 5.02
N LYS A 112 24.01 12.96 4.22
CA LYS A 112 24.10 12.99 2.77
C LYS A 112 23.10 12.01 2.17
N GLY A 113 22.56 12.36 1.02
CA GLY A 113 21.65 11.49 0.27
C GLY A 113 21.79 11.70 -1.21
N ARG A 114 21.62 10.61 -1.98
CA ARG A 114 21.62 10.63 -3.43
C ARG A 114 20.51 9.71 -3.91
N ILE A 115 19.64 10.22 -4.79
CA ILE A 115 18.55 9.42 -5.36
C ILE A 115 18.43 9.68 -6.87
N PRO A 116 18.30 8.64 -7.70
CA PRO A 116 17.89 8.83 -9.09
C PRO A 116 16.43 9.26 -9.15
N GLN A 117 15.97 9.70 -10.32
CA GLN A 117 14.54 9.91 -10.56
C GLN A 117 13.75 8.59 -10.30
N PRO A 118 12.80 8.56 -9.35
CA PRO A 118 12.10 7.33 -9.00
C PRO A 118 11.21 6.81 -10.14
N GLY A 119 11.24 5.49 -10.37
CA GLY A 119 10.33 4.80 -11.28
C GLY A 119 8.94 4.51 -10.69
N GLY A 120 8.35 3.36 -11.08
CA GLY A 120 7.08 2.83 -10.54
C GLY A 120 5.85 2.99 -11.44
N ASP A 121 4.67 2.74 -10.87
CA ASP A 121 3.39 2.69 -11.61
C ASP A 121 2.96 4.06 -12.15
N LYS A 122 2.46 4.07 -13.38
CA LYS A 122 1.93 5.25 -14.06
C LYS A 122 0.44 5.45 -13.77
N ILE A 123 0.08 5.59 -12.49
CA ILE A 123 -1.32 5.79 -12.03
C ILE A 123 -1.76 7.27 -11.95
N GLY A 124 -0.89 8.20 -12.34
CA GLY A 124 -1.11 9.65 -12.29
C GLY A 124 0.16 10.45 -11.97
N ARG A 125 0.04 11.78 -11.84
CA ARG A 125 1.17 12.65 -11.44
C ARG A 125 1.49 12.47 -9.96
N ARG A 126 2.50 11.67 -9.64
CA ARG A 126 3.00 11.46 -8.27
C ARG A 126 4.26 12.29 -8.03
N ARG A 127 4.03 13.52 -7.56
CA ARG A 127 5.06 14.50 -7.22
C ARG A 127 5.91 14.03 -6.03
N LEU A 128 7.12 14.55 -5.93
CA LEU A 128 8.06 14.28 -4.82
C LEU A 128 8.34 15.55 -4.00
N ASP A 129 7.69 16.65 -4.37
CA ASP A 129 7.85 17.97 -3.80
C ASP A 129 7.74 17.94 -2.28
N THR A 130 6.75 17.24 -1.71
CA THR A 130 6.56 17.12 -0.26
C THR A 130 7.81 16.60 0.47
N HIS A 131 8.50 15.62 -0.11
CA HIS A 131 9.73 15.09 0.47
C HIS A 131 10.82 16.16 0.48
N PHE A 132 11.08 16.74 -0.69
CA PHE A 132 12.18 17.68 -0.89
C PHE A 132 11.95 18.99 -0.15
N THR A 133 10.75 19.57 -0.25
CA THR A 133 10.37 20.77 0.49
C THR A 133 10.41 20.54 2.00
N GLY A 134 10.00 19.37 2.48
CA GLY A 134 10.12 19.00 3.90
C GLY A 134 11.58 19.00 4.38
N PHE A 135 12.46 18.32 3.64
CA PHE A 135 13.89 18.32 3.93
C PHE A 135 14.53 19.71 3.83
N GLN A 136 14.14 20.53 2.85
CA GLN A 136 14.59 21.93 2.72
C GLN A 136 14.18 22.76 3.94
N LYS A 137 12.96 22.59 4.42
CA LYS A 137 12.48 23.25 5.65
C LYS A 137 13.29 22.83 6.88
N LEU A 138 13.74 21.57 6.94
CA LEU A 138 14.69 21.11 7.96
C LEU A 138 16.13 21.64 7.75
N GLY A 139 16.44 22.29 6.64
CA GLY A 139 17.76 22.87 6.35
C GLY A 139 18.62 22.08 5.35
N ALA A 140 18.08 21.05 4.70
CA ALA A 140 18.79 20.32 3.65
C ALA A 140 18.93 21.15 2.36
N LYS A 141 20.06 20.99 1.68
CA LYS A 141 20.36 21.66 0.40
C LYS A 141 20.32 20.66 -0.75
N PHE A 142 19.73 21.07 -1.87
CA PHE A 142 19.51 20.24 -3.04
C PHE A 142 20.31 20.74 -4.22
N GLN A 143 20.98 19.82 -4.90
CA GLN A 143 21.61 20.07 -6.19
C GLN A 143 21.12 19.01 -7.18
N TYR A 144 20.35 19.45 -8.17
CA TYR A 144 19.96 18.59 -9.29
C TYR A 144 21.05 18.57 -10.33
N ASP A 145 21.64 17.41 -10.57
CA ASP A 145 22.60 17.20 -11.65
C ASP A 145 21.85 16.82 -12.93
N LYS A 146 21.69 17.80 -13.84
CA LYS A 146 21.04 17.61 -15.13
C LYS A 146 21.74 16.58 -16.02
N LYS A 147 23.04 16.33 -15.85
CA LYS A 147 23.80 15.38 -16.69
C LYS A 147 23.53 13.95 -16.26
N THR A 148 23.45 13.70 -14.95
CA THR A 148 23.32 12.35 -14.41
C THR A 148 21.87 11.99 -14.02
N GLY A 149 20.99 12.99 -13.91
CA GLY A 149 19.58 12.82 -13.53
C GLY A 149 19.38 12.59 -12.03
N TYR A 150 20.34 13.00 -11.20
CA TYR A 150 20.35 12.77 -9.75
C TYR A 150 19.98 14.00 -8.95
N TYR A 151 19.36 13.76 -7.80
CA TYR A 151 19.28 14.72 -6.71
C TYR A 151 20.36 14.40 -5.68
N ASN A 152 21.34 15.30 -5.55
CA ASN A 152 22.32 15.28 -4.48
C ASN A 152 21.81 16.16 -3.34
N ILE A 153 21.88 15.64 -2.12
CA ILE A 153 21.28 16.25 -0.95
C ILE A 153 22.33 16.32 0.17
N ASP A 154 22.58 17.53 0.66
CA ASP A 154 23.41 17.79 1.85
C ASP A 154 22.50 18.14 3.03
N ALA A 155 22.63 17.40 4.11
CA ALA A 155 21.86 17.51 5.34
C ALA A 155 22.78 17.70 6.58
N SER A 156 23.96 18.29 6.37
CA SER A 156 24.94 18.54 7.45
C SER A 156 24.35 19.31 8.65
N HIS A 157 23.30 20.11 8.46
CA HIS A 157 22.69 20.97 9.49
C HIS A 157 21.17 20.86 9.54
N LEU A 158 20.62 19.66 9.78
CA LEU A 158 19.18 19.50 10.00
C LEU A 158 18.75 20.14 11.34
N THR A 159 17.83 21.09 11.26
CA THR A 159 17.25 21.79 12.41
C THR A 159 15.73 21.67 12.36
N GLY A 160 15.14 21.35 13.50
CA GLY A 160 13.70 21.24 13.63
C GLY A 160 13.01 22.57 13.37
N THR A 161 11.86 22.51 12.72
CA THR A 161 11.05 23.68 12.38
C THR A 161 9.57 23.35 12.35
N TYR A 162 8.72 24.38 12.30
CA TYR A 162 7.33 24.21 11.93
C TYR A 162 7.20 24.08 10.40
N MET A 163 6.43 23.10 9.94
CA MET A 163 6.06 22.97 8.55
C MET A 163 4.59 22.57 8.39
N LEU A 164 3.88 23.33 7.58
CA LEU A 164 2.67 22.88 6.90
C LEU A 164 3.09 22.13 5.63
N LEU A 165 2.61 20.91 5.46
CA LEU A 165 2.76 20.13 4.23
C LEU A 165 1.68 20.52 3.22
N ASP A 166 2.07 20.66 1.96
CA ASP A 166 1.16 21.02 0.86
C ASP A 166 0.13 19.90 0.58
N GLU A 167 0.52 18.64 0.84
CA GLU A 167 -0.32 17.46 0.78
C GLU A 167 0.00 16.54 1.97
N ALA A 168 -1.01 15.82 2.46
CA ALA A 168 -0.83 14.75 3.44
C ALA A 168 -0.27 13.48 2.76
N SER A 169 0.95 13.61 2.24
CA SER A 169 1.67 12.55 1.56
C SER A 169 2.15 11.49 2.56
N VAL A 170 1.73 10.24 2.41
CA VAL A 170 2.12 9.12 3.29
C VAL A 170 3.64 8.97 3.35
N THR A 171 4.26 8.79 2.17
CA THR A 171 5.71 8.59 2.07
C THR A 171 6.49 9.88 2.34
N GLY A 172 5.92 11.04 2.01
CA GLY A 172 6.52 12.34 2.31
C GLY A 172 6.61 12.57 3.81
N THR A 173 5.50 12.41 4.52
CA THR A 173 5.43 12.52 5.98
C THR A 173 6.37 11.54 6.65
N ALA A 174 6.35 10.26 6.26
CA ALA A 174 7.23 9.23 6.83
C ALA A 174 8.73 9.57 6.67
N ASN A 175 9.14 10.06 5.50
CA ASN A 175 10.51 10.47 5.26
C ASN A 175 10.94 11.66 6.11
N ILE A 176 10.07 12.67 6.22
CA ILE A 176 10.33 13.86 7.05
C ILE A 176 10.42 13.45 8.52
N VAL A 177 9.53 12.56 8.99
CA VAL A 177 9.57 12.01 10.35
C VAL A 177 10.92 11.34 10.62
N MET A 178 11.36 10.43 9.73
CA MET A 178 12.66 9.75 9.88
C MET A 178 13.86 10.71 9.86
N ALA A 179 13.78 11.82 9.11
CA ALA A 179 14.83 12.85 9.15
C ALA A 179 14.77 13.69 10.44
N ALA A 180 13.57 14.05 10.88
CA ALA A 180 13.34 14.96 12.00
C ALA A 180 13.71 14.35 13.36
N VAL A 181 13.63 13.02 13.52
CA VAL A 181 13.98 12.35 14.80
C VAL A 181 15.44 12.52 15.20
N LEU A 182 16.36 12.82 14.27
CA LEU A 182 17.77 13.14 14.56
C LEU A 182 18.13 14.59 14.20
N ALA A 183 17.15 15.44 13.92
CA ALA A 183 17.37 16.86 13.64
C ALA A 183 17.52 17.67 14.94
N LYS A 184 18.29 18.77 14.93
CA LYS A 184 18.47 19.57 16.13
C LYS A 184 17.20 20.36 16.48
N GLY A 185 16.61 20.10 17.65
CA GLY A 185 15.48 20.87 18.18
C GLY A 185 14.11 20.28 17.86
N LYS A 186 13.07 21.11 17.94
CA LYS A 186 11.67 20.68 17.79
C LYS A 186 11.20 20.84 16.35
N THR A 187 10.65 19.78 15.78
CA THR A 187 9.92 19.80 14.50
C THR A 187 8.44 19.66 14.75
N THR A 188 7.61 20.48 14.10
CA THR A 188 6.17 20.33 14.09
C THR A 188 5.70 20.19 12.65
N ILE A 189 5.01 19.10 12.34
CA ILE A 189 4.49 18.81 10.99
C ILE A 189 2.97 18.90 11.07
N TYR A 190 2.39 19.86 10.36
CA TYR A 190 0.95 19.98 10.20
C TYR A 190 0.51 19.55 8.79
N ASN A 191 -0.72 19.06 8.67
CA ASN A 191 -1.21 18.31 7.52
C ASN A 191 -0.39 17.03 7.26
N ALA A 192 0.06 16.39 8.35
CA ALA A 192 0.71 15.07 8.30
C ALA A 192 -0.28 14.00 7.84
N ALA A 193 0.20 13.04 7.05
CA ALA A 193 -0.56 11.83 6.74
C ALA A 193 -0.86 11.05 8.04
N CYS A 194 -1.95 10.29 8.09
CA CYS A 194 -2.46 9.69 9.33
C CYS A 194 -2.57 8.15 9.27
N GLU A 195 -2.14 7.55 8.16
CA GLU A 195 -2.29 6.12 7.87
C GLU A 195 -1.71 5.23 8.98
N PRO A 196 -2.31 4.05 9.23
CA PRO A 196 -1.84 3.12 10.27
C PRO A 196 -0.35 2.80 10.15
N TYR A 197 0.16 2.70 8.92
CA TYR A 197 1.58 2.46 8.63
C TYR A 197 2.50 3.56 9.17
N LEU A 198 2.07 4.82 9.11
CA LEU A 198 2.83 5.94 9.66
C LEU A 198 2.76 5.93 11.20
N GLN A 199 1.61 5.56 11.76
CA GLN A 199 1.46 5.42 13.19
C GLN A 199 2.38 4.31 13.74
N GLN A 200 2.51 3.20 13.01
CA GLN A 200 3.44 2.12 13.30
C GLN A 200 4.89 2.56 13.24
N LEU A 201 5.28 3.29 12.17
CA LEU A 201 6.61 3.89 12.07
C LEU A 201 6.91 4.79 13.27
N CYS A 202 6.01 5.73 13.59
CA CYS A 202 6.21 6.64 14.73
C CYS A 202 6.31 5.88 16.06
N SER A 203 5.47 4.87 16.25
CA SER A 203 5.48 4.04 17.46
C SER A 203 6.76 3.21 17.57
N MET A 204 7.27 2.68 16.46
CA MET A 204 8.56 1.99 16.41
C MET A 204 9.71 2.94 16.73
N LEU A 205 9.75 4.12 16.10
CA LEU A 205 10.78 5.13 16.38
C LEU A 205 10.77 5.55 17.85
N ASN A 206 9.59 5.70 18.47
CA ASN A 206 9.50 5.98 19.91
C ASN A 206 10.06 4.84 20.77
N ARG A 207 9.83 3.56 20.39
CA ARG A 207 10.48 2.42 21.09
C ARG A 207 12.00 2.42 20.92
N MET A 208 12.50 2.92 19.80
CA MET A 208 13.94 3.14 19.57
C MET A 208 14.50 4.36 20.32
N GLY A 209 13.68 5.13 21.03
CA GLY A 209 14.11 6.30 21.81
C GLY A 209 13.81 7.67 21.19
N ALA A 210 13.09 7.72 20.06
CA ALA A 210 12.60 8.98 19.52
C ALA A 210 11.53 9.60 20.44
N LYS A 211 11.28 10.90 20.24
CA LYS A 211 10.26 11.64 20.99
C LYS A 211 9.22 12.23 20.05
N ILE A 212 8.27 11.39 19.65
CA ILE A 212 7.18 11.74 18.73
C ILE A 212 5.85 11.75 19.49
N THR A 213 5.10 12.84 19.37
CA THR A 213 3.75 13.00 19.93
C THR A 213 2.76 13.46 18.86
N GLY A 214 1.46 13.27 19.09
CA GLY A 214 0.40 13.56 18.11
C GLY A 214 0.17 12.43 17.09
N ILE A 215 0.70 11.23 17.35
CA ILE A 215 0.56 10.05 16.50
C ILE A 215 -0.94 9.76 16.26
N GLY A 216 -1.31 9.55 15.00
CA GLY A 216 -2.70 9.33 14.56
C GLY A 216 -3.48 10.62 14.27
N SER A 217 -2.87 11.79 14.48
CA SER A 217 -3.43 13.08 14.07
C SER A 217 -2.67 13.69 12.90
N ASN A 218 -3.24 14.72 12.28
CA ASN A 218 -2.58 15.49 11.22
C ASN A 218 -1.56 16.52 11.76
N LEU A 219 -1.28 16.51 13.07
CA LEU A 219 -0.31 17.38 13.75
C LEU A 219 0.70 16.53 14.54
N LEU A 220 1.89 16.35 13.98
CA LEU A 220 2.98 15.65 14.66
C LEU A 220 3.94 16.65 15.31
N ASN A 221 4.38 16.34 16.53
CA ASN A 221 5.46 17.06 17.20
C ASN A 221 6.61 16.09 17.50
N ILE A 222 7.81 16.46 17.08
CA ILE A 222 9.01 15.63 17.15
C ILE A 222 10.10 16.43 17.84
N GLU A 223 10.61 15.94 18.95
CA GLU A 223 11.86 16.45 19.54
C GLU A 223 13.02 15.58 19.06
N GLY A 224 13.95 16.17 18.33
CA GLY A 224 15.08 15.40 17.84
C GLY A 224 16.02 14.95 18.96
N VAL A 225 16.53 13.73 18.81
CA VAL A 225 17.43 13.05 19.74
C VAL A 225 18.81 12.83 19.11
N GLU A 226 19.81 12.51 19.91
CA GLU A 226 21.18 12.33 19.42
C GLU A 226 21.38 10.99 18.70
N SER A 227 20.72 9.94 19.19
CA SER A 227 20.81 8.59 18.65
C SER A 227 19.52 7.81 18.92
N LEU A 228 19.36 6.70 18.19
CA LEU A 228 18.27 5.74 18.36
C LEU A 228 18.86 4.35 18.62
N GLY A 229 18.22 3.58 19.48
CA GLY A 229 18.57 2.17 19.74
C GLY A 229 17.88 1.20 18.78
N GLY A 230 18.14 -0.09 19.00
CA GLY A 230 17.50 -1.20 18.32
C GLY A 230 16.09 -1.47 18.86
N THR A 231 15.33 -2.32 18.17
CA THR A 231 14.00 -2.74 18.63
C THR A 231 13.54 -3.99 17.88
N GLU A 232 12.53 -4.66 18.45
CA GLU A 232 11.68 -5.58 17.71
C GLU A 232 10.41 -4.86 17.20
N HIS A 233 9.91 -5.27 16.03
CA HIS A 233 8.66 -4.78 15.47
C HIS A 233 7.97 -5.82 14.61
N ALA A 234 6.66 -6.00 14.79
CA ALA A 234 5.81 -6.77 13.90
C ALA A 234 4.95 -5.83 13.05
N MET A 235 4.97 -6.02 11.73
CA MET A 235 4.16 -5.23 10.81
C MET A 235 2.67 -5.56 10.94
N LEU A 236 1.80 -4.58 10.67
CA LEU A 236 0.37 -4.84 10.60
C LEU A 236 0.02 -5.75 9.42
N PRO A 237 -1.11 -6.48 9.49
CA PRO A 237 -1.69 -7.13 8.33
C PRO A 237 -2.04 -6.10 7.24
N ASP A 238 -1.91 -6.48 5.97
CA ASP A 238 -2.16 -5.58 4.84
C ASP A 238 -3.65 -5.30 4.70
N MET A 239 -4.07 -4.09 5.08
CA MET A 239 -5.48 -3.66 4.98
C MET A 239 -6.02 -3.69 3.55
N ILE A 240 -5.14 -3.57 2.54
CA ILE A 240 -5.55 -3.64 1.13
C ILE A 240 -5.82 -5.09 0.75
N GLU A 241 -5.03 -6.03 1.26
CA GLU A 241 -5.31 -7.45 1.05
C GLU A 241 -6.60 -7.88 1.76
N ILE A 242 -6.83 -7.41 2.99
CA ILE A 242 -8.07 -7.66 3.73
C ILE A 242 -9.29 -7.19 2.93
N GLY A 243 -9.27 -5.95 2.43
CA GLY A 243 -10.35 -5.44 1.58
C GLY A 243 -10.53 -6.22 0.28
N SER A 244 -9.43 -6.69 -0.35
CA SER A 244 -9.51 -7.59 -1.51
C SER A 244 -10.20 -8.91 -1.17
N PHE A 245 -9.90 -9.52 -0.03
CA PHE A 245 -10.53 -10.77 0.39
C PHE A 245 -12.01 -10.59 0.76
N ILE A 246 -12.38 -9.47 1.39
CA ILE A 246 -13.80 -9.13 1.64
C ILE A 246 -14.55 -9.06 0.31
N GLY A 247 -14.03 -8.30 -0.66
CA GLY A 247 -14.65 -8.18 -1.98
C GLY A 247 -14.70 -9.50 -2.75
N MET A 248 -13.62 -10.29 -2.69
CA MET A 248 -13.55 -11.61 -3.31
C MET A 248 -14.62 -12.54 -2.76
N ALA A 249 -14.79 -12.61 -1.43
CA ALA A 249 -15.78 -13.47 -0.81
C ALA A 249 -17.20 -13.14 -1.28
N ALA A 250 -17.55 -11.85 -1.37
CA ALA A 250 -18.86 -11.41 -1.87
C ALA A 250 -19.07 -11.74 -3.36
N MET A 251 -18.06 -11.49 -4.20
CA MET A 251 -18.12 -11.73 -5.65
C MET A 251 -18.23 -13.22 -5.98
N THR A 252 -17.59 -14.08 -5.20
CA THR A 252 -17.56 -15.55 -5.40
C THR A 252 -18.60 -16.31 -4.57
N GLN A 253 -19.46 -15.62 -3.80
CA GLN A 253 -20.45 -16.25 -2.92
C GLN A 253 -19.82 -17.23 -1.93
N SER A 254 -18.67 -16.85 -1.37
CA SER A 254 -17.83 -17.76 -0.58
C SER A 254 -17.99 -17.52 0.92
N GLU A 255 -17.81 -18.59 1.70
CA GLU A 255 -17.65 -18.53 3.15
C GLU A 255 -16.16 -18.44 3.48
N ILE A 256 -15.69 -17.28 3.94
CA ILE A 256 -14.26 -17.03 4.18
C ILE A 256 -14.04 -16.44 5.56
N THR A 257 -13.03 -16.94 6.27
CA THR A 257 -12.51 -16.29 7.48
C THR A 257 -11.17 -15.62 7.18
N ILE A 258 -11.10 -14.31 7.38
CA ILE A 258 -9.85 -13.56 7.36
C ILE A 258 -9.30 -13.52 8.78
N LYS A 259 -8.18 -14.20 9.02
CA LYS A 259 -7.58 -14.38 10.34
C LYS A 259 -6.65 -13.23 10.71
N ASN A 260 -6.63 -12.79 11.97
CA ASN A 260 -5.74 -11.73 12.47
C ASN A 260 -5.77 -10.48 11.58
N ALA A 261 -6.97 -9.96 11.32
CA ALA A 261 -7.19 -8.87 10.38
C ALA A 261 -6.76 -7.49 10.92
N GLY A 262 -6.37 -7.38 12.19
CA GLY A 262 -5.99 -6.11 12.80
C GLY A 262 -7.13 -5.09 12.75
N ILE A 263 -8.34 -5.52 13.12
CA ILE A 263 -9.60 -4.76 12.96
C ILE A 263 -9.49 -3.31 13.46
N PRO A 264 -8.86 -3.00 14.62
CA PRO A 264 -8.71 -1.62 15.09
C PRO A 264 -7.96 -0.69 14.13
N HIS A 265 -7.19 -1.25 13.19
CA HIS A 265 -6.39 -0.51 12.21
C HIS A 265 -7.04 -0.43 10.81
N LEU A 266 -8.27 -0.92 10.64
CA LEU A 266 -8.96 -0.91 9.34
C LEU A 266 -9.80 0.35 9.10
N GLY A 267 -10.06 1.15 10.14
CA GLY A 267 -10.80 2.40 10.01
C GLY A 267 -12.18 2.14 9.41
N ILE A 268 -12.58 2.93 8.40
CA ILE A 268 -13.90 2.79 7.77
C ILE A 268 -13.96 1.70 6.69
N ILE A 269 -12.89 0.94 6.45
CA ILE A 269 -12.85 -0.06 5.37
C ILE A 269 -13.99 -1.10 5.53
N PRO A 270 -14.19 -1.73 6.70
CA PRO A 270 -15.27 -2.70 6.87
C PRO A 270 -16.64 -2.05 6.68
N ASP A 271 -16.86 -0.87 7.25
CA ASP A 271 -18.12 -0.13 7.13
C ASP A 271 -18.47 0.14 5.66
N ILE A 272 -17.50 0.53 4.83
CA ILE A 272 -17.74 0.76 3.40
C ILE A 272 -18.19 -0.52 2.69
N PHE A 273 -17.60 -1.67 3.00
CA PHE A 273 -18.03 -2.95 2.44
C PHE A 273 -19.40 -3.41 2.99
N GLN A 274 -19.73 -3.12 4.26
CA GLN A 274 -21.07 -3.35 4.80
C GLN A 274 -22.12 -2.50 4.09
N ARG A 275 -21.79 -1.25 3.76
CA ARG A 275 -22.66 -0.35 2.98
C ARG A 275 -22.87 -0.80 1.53
N LEU A 276 -21.96 -1.62 0.99
CA LEU A 276 -22.17 -2.33 -0.28
C LEU A 276 -23.07 -3.56 -0.11
N GLY A 277 -23.51 -3.89 1.11
CA GLY A 277 -24.37 -5.03 1.44
C GLY A 277 -23.64 -6.29 1.85
N ILE A 278 -22.32 -6.25 2.06
CA ILE A 278 -21.54 -7.42 2.47
C ILE A 278 -21.73 -7.69 3.97
N LYS A 279 -22.20 -8.89 4.30
CA LYS A 279 -22.31 -9.34 5.69
C LYS A 279 -20.93 -9.70 6.23
N MET A 280 -20.65 -9.25 7.45
CA MET A 280 -19.41 -9.56 8.16
C MET A 280 -19.71 -9.76 9.64
N GLU A 281 -19.08 -10.78 10.23
CA GLU A 281 -19.06 -11.02 11.67
C GLU A 281 -17.63 -10.86 12.19
N PHE A 282 -17.45 -9.98 13.18
CA PHE A 282 -16.15 -9.78 13.82
C PHE A 282 -16.01 -10.77 14.99
N ARG A 283 -15.05 -11.69 14.89
CA ARG A 283 -14.80 -12.77 15.85
C ARG A 283 -13.42 -12.61 16.47
N GLY A 284 -13.33 -11.81 17.53
CA GLY A 284 -12.03 -11.39 18.06
C GLY A 284 -11.35 -10.44 17.07
N ASP A 285 -10.15 -10.79 16.61
CA ASP A 285 -9.45 -10.05 15.55
C ASP A 285 -9.68 -10.64 14.14
N ASP A 286 -10.53 -11.66 14.03
CA ASP A 286 -10.89 -12.27 12.75
C ASP A 286 -12.13 -11.62 12.13
N ILE A 287 -12.20 -11.58 10.81
CA ILE A 287 -13.39 -11.19 10.05
C ILE A 287 -13.94 -12.44 9.37
N PHE A 288 -15.12 -12.88 9.81
CA PHE A 288 -15.85 -13.96 9.15
C PHE A 288 -16.86 -13.37 8.16
N ILE A 289 -16.78 -13.80 6.91
CA ILE A 289 -17.72 -13.43 5.84
C ILE A 289 -18.54 -14.68 5.52
N PRO A 290 -19.84 -14.70 5.90
CA PRO A 290 -20.71 -15.81 5.55
C PRO A 290 -20.99 -15.84 4.05
N GLU A 291 -21.39 -17.02 3.56
CA GLU A 291 -21.95 -17.15 2.21
C GLU A 291 -23.18 -16.25 2.05
N GLN A 292 -23.22 -15.55 0.91
CA GLN A 292 -24.34 -14.69 0.53
C GLN A 292 -24.61 -14.78 -0.96
N ASP A 293 -25.82 -15.24 -1.31
CA ASP A 293 -26.23 -15.32 -2.71
C ASP A 293 -26.24 -13.92 -3.35
N ARG A 294 -26.77 -12.95 -2.60
CA ARG A 294 -27.05 -11.58 -3.03
C ARG A 294 -26.68 -10.57 -1.94
N TYR A 295 -26.40 -9.35 -2.38
CA TYR A 295 -26.12 -8.21 -1.51
C TYR A 295 -26.63 -6.92 -2.17
N GLU A 296 -27.14 -6.01 -1.35
CA GLU A 296 -27.79 -4.78 -1.81
C GLU A 296 -27.01 -3.57 -1.30
N ILE A 297 -26.68 -2.68 -2.23
CA ILE A 297 -26.03 -1.42 -1.91
C ILE A 297 -27.02 -0.55 -1.14
N GLU A 298 -26.59 -0.05 0.01
CA GLU A 298 -27.38 0.92 0.75
C GLU A 298 -27.63 2.19 -0.09
N THR A 299 -28.66 2.94 0.26
CA THR A 299 -28.89 4.30 -0.25
C THR A 299 -28.59 5.30 0.86
N PHE A 300 -28.47 6.58 0.51
CA PHE A 300 -28.52 7.61 1.55
C PHE A 300 -29.89 7.62 2.22
N ILE A 301 -29.97 8.21 3.42
CA ILE A 301 -31.21 8.27 4.22
C ILE A 301 -32.37 8.90 3.45
N ASP A 302 -32.09 9.82 2.52
CA ASP A 302 -33.07 10.47 1.65
C ASP A 302 -33.44 9.66 0.39
N GLY A 303 -32.92 8.43 0.27
CA GLY A 303 -33.12 7.55 -0.88
C GLY A 303 -32.22 7.85 -2.08
N SER A 304 -31.31 8.83 -1.98
CA SER A 304 -30.39 9.15 -3.07
C SER A 304 -29.30 8.09 -3.25
N ILE A 305 -28.73 8.06 -4.47
CA ILE A 305 -27.70 7.11 -4.88
C ILE A 305 -26.47 7.28 -3.97
N MET A 306 -25.99 6.17 -3.40
CA MET A 306 -24.78 6.19 -2.59
C MET A 306 -23.58 6.68 -3.41
N THR A 307 -22.70 7.45 -2.77
CA THR A 307 -21.39 7.78 -3.32
C THR A 307 -20.30 7.24 -2.41
N ILE A 308 -19.40 6.42 -2.94
CA ILE A 308 -18.14 6.08 -2.30
C ILE A 308 -17.04 6.87 -2.98
N ALA A 309 -16.26 7.57 -2.18
CA ALA A 309 -15.12 8.32 -2.65
C ALA A 309 -13.89 8.05 -1.79
N ASP A 310 -12.73 8.04 -2.43
CA ASP A 310 -11.46 7.99 -1.71
C ASP A 310 -11.22 9.27 -0.89
N ALA A 311 -10.44 9.10 0.16
CA ALA A 311 -10.00 10.16 1.05
C ALA A 311 -8.72 9.72 1.79
N ILE A 312 -8.01 10.69 2.35
CA ILE A 312 -6.86 10.44 3.22
C ILE A 312 -7.37 9.76 4.49
N TRP A 313 -6.56 8.92 5.12
CA TRP A 313 -6.91 8.28 6.39
C TRP A 313 -7.43 9.31 7.42
N PRO A 314 -8.53 9.02 8.16
CA PRO A 314 -9.24 7.74 8.30
C PRO A 314 -10.32 7.47 7.23
N GLY A 315 -10.34 8.23 6.15
CA GLY A 315 -11.23 8.01 5.02
C GLY A 315 -10.90 6.75 4.21
N PHE A 316 -11.73 6.46 3.20
CA PHE A 316 -11.61 5.23 2.42
C PHE A 316 -10.40 5.32 1.50
N THR A 317 -9.54 4.30 1.57
CA THR A 317 -8.27 4.31 0.81
C THR A 317 -8.52 4.22 -0.70
N PRO A 318 -7.81 5.03 -1.52
CA PRO A 318 -7.92 4.95 -2.98
C PRO A 318 -7.49 3.58 -3.52
N ASP A 319 -6.74 2.79 -2.76
CA ASP A 319 -6.25 1.46 -3.13
C ASP A 319 -7.34 0.39 -3.15
N LEU A 320 -8.44 0.57 -2.40
CA LEU A 320 -9.58 -0.35 -2.35
C LEU A 320 -10.77 0.11 -3.18
N LEU A 321 -10.69 1.31 -3.77
CA LEU A 321 -11.76 1.85 -4.60
C LEU A 321 -12.04 0.98 -5.85
N SER A 322 -11.00 0.39 -6.44
CA SER A 322 -11.15 -0.53 -7.58
C SER A 322 -11.86 -1.84 -7.17
N ILE A 323 -11.60 -2.32 -5.95
CA ILE A 323 -12.27 -3.50 -5.39
C ILE A 323 -13.74 -3.20 -5.13
N ALA A 324 -14.03 -2.07 -4.47
CA ALA A 324 -15.39 -1.61 -4.22
C ALA A 324 -16.18 -1.47 -5.54
N LEU A 325 -15.56 -0.93 -6.59
CA LEU A 325 -16.15 -0.82 -7.92
C LEU A 325 -16.52 -2.19 -8.50
N VAL A 326 -15.58 -3.15 -8.48
CA VAL A 326 -15.82 -4.53 -8.97
C VAL A 326 -16.96 -5.18 -8.20
N VAL A 327 -16.92 -5.12 -6.86
CA VAL A 327 -17.96 -5.65 -5.99
C VAL A 327 -19.34 -5.08 -6.34
N ALA A 328 -19.42 -3.76 -6.56
CA ALA A 328 -20.67 -3.11 -6.89
C ALA A 328 -21.29 -3.58 -8.22
N THR A 329 -20.50 -4.10 -9.16
CA THR A 329 -21.02 -4.56 -10.47
C THR A 329 -22.01 -5.72 -10.35
N GLN A 330 -21.87 -6.54 -9.29
CA GLN A 330 -22.70 -7.71 -9.04
C GLN A 330 -23.65 -7.53 -7.85
N ALA A 331 -23.63 -6.37 -7.19
CA ALA A 331 -24.59 -6.00 -6.14
C ALA A 331 -25.97 -5.71 -6.73
N LYS A 332 -26.99 -5.59 -5.89
CA LYS A 332 -28.27 -4.95 -6.24
C LYS A 332 -28.19 -3.45 -5.93
N GLY A 333 -28.47 -2.61 -6.91
CA GLY A 333 -28.57 -1.15 -6.72
C GLY A 333 -27.54 -0.35 -7.52
N THR A 334 -27.56 0.96 -7.36
CA THR A 334 -26.68 1.88 -8.12
C THR A 334 -25.76 2.63 -7.17
N ILE A 335 -24.52 2.85 -7.58
CA ILE A 335 -23.53 3.60 -6.81
C ILE A 335 -22.66 4.48 -7.70
N LEU A 336 -22.31 5.66 -7.19
CA LEU A 336 -21.30 6.52 -7.77
C LEU A 336 -19.95 6.26 -7.09
N ILE A 337 -18.94 5.84 -7.86
CA ILE A 337 -17.56 5.74 -7.43
C ILE A 337 -16.82 7.00 -7.85
N HIS A 338 -16.15 7.67 -6.91
CA HIS A 338 -15.37 8.88 -7.15
C HIS A 338 -13.92 8.73 -6.66
N GLN A 339 -12.98 8.62 -7.61
CA GLN A 339 -11.53 8.55 -7.40
C GLN A 339 -10.92 9.95 -7.51
N LYS A 340 -10.85 10.72 -6.43
CA LYS A 340 -10.32 12.08 -6.37
C LYS A 340 -8.79 12.14 -6.54
N MET A 341 -8.06 11.19 -5.95
CA MET A 341 -6.59 11.33 -5.87
C MET A 341 -5.84 10.94 -7.14
N PHE A 342 -6.38 10.03 -7.95
CA PHE A 342 -5.63 9.44 -9.07
C PHE A 342 -6.45 9.35 -10.36
N GLU A 343 -6.13 10.23 -11.32
CA GLU A 343 -6.77 10.36 -12.65
C GLU A 343 -6.80 9.08 -13.50
N SER A 344 -5.87 8.15 -13.29
CA SER A 344 -5.72 6.95 -14.14
C SER A 344 -6.21 5.66 -13.50
N ARG A 345 -6.78 5.71 -12.29
CA ARG A 345 -7.18 4.50 -11.55
C ARG A 345 -8.52 3.89 -11.97
N LEU A 346 -9.28 4.55 -12.84
CA LEU A 346 -10.51 4.00 -13.40
C LEU A 346 -10.33 3.38 -14.80
N PHE A 347 -9.13 3.38 -15.37
CA PHE A 347 -8.90 2.85 -16.74
C PHE A 347 -9.12 1.35 -16.90
N PHE A 348 -9.17 0.58 -15.80
CA PHE A 348 -9.50 -0.85 -15.86
C PHE A 348 -10.99 -1.12 -16.07
N VAL A 349 -11.86 -0.11 -15.93
CA VAL A 349 -13.32 -0.25 -16.05
C VAL A 349 -13.75 -0.74 -17.43
N ASP A 350 -13.03 -0.37 -18.49
CA ASP A 350 -13.31 -0.84 -19.85
C ASP A 350 -13.29 -2.37 -19.94
N LYS A 351 -12.42 -3.03 -19.15
CA LYS A 351 -12.36 -4.49 -19.08
C LYS A 351 -13.56 -5.08 -18.37
N LEU A 352 -14.09 -4.42 -17.34
CA LEU A 352 -15.32 -4.87 -16.69
C LEU A 352 -16.53 -4.72 -17.63
N ILE A 353 -16.59 -3.64 -18.41
CA ILE A 353 -17.63 -3.44 -19.43
C ILE A 353 -17.54 -4.55 -20.49
N GLU A 354 -16.34 -4.90 -20.94
CA GLU A 354 -16.08 -6.02 -21.86
C GLU A 354 -16.54 -7.37 -21.27
N MET A 355 -16.38 -7.56 -19.95
CA MET A 355 -16.90 -8.72 -19.21
C MET A 355 -18.43 -8.70 -19.03
N GLY A 356 -19.12 -7.60 -19.36
CA GLY A 356 -20.59 -7.47 -19.26
C GLY A 356 -21.10 -6.63 -18.10
N ALA A 357 -20.23 -5.98 -17.32
CA ALA A 357 -20.64 -5.09 -16.24
C ALA A 357 -21.33 -3.82 -16.77
N GLN A 358 -22.34 -3.34 -16.05
CA GLN A 358 -23.02 -2.08 -16.37
C GLN A 358 -22.35 -0.93 -15.64
N VAL A 359 -21.40 -0.27 -16.32
CA VAL A 359 -20.69 0.88 -15.77
C VAL A 359 -20.72 2.04 -16.76
N ILE A 360 -21.10 3.21 -16.27
CA ILE A 360 -21.04 4.47 -17.01
C ILE A 360 -19.84 5.24 -16.48
N LEU A 361 -18.77 5.31 -17.27
CA LEU A 361 -17.64 6.18 -16.96
C LEU A 361 -18.04 7.63 -17.26
N CYS A 362 -18.21 8.43 -16.21
CA CYS A 362 -18.66 9.82 -16.32
C CYS A 362 -17.52 10.75 -16.73
N ASP A 363 -16.32 10.49 -16.22
CA ASP A 363 -15.06 11.18 -16.50
C ASP A 363 -13.88 10.37 -15.90
N PRO A 364 -12.60 10.82 -16.01
CA PRO A 364 -11.46 10.06 -15.48
C PRO A 364 -11.50 9.75 -13.97
N HIS A 365 -12.29 10.50 -13.19
CA HIS A 365 -12.39 10.36 -11.75
C HIS A 365 -13.71 9.75 -11.28
N ARG A 366 -14.75 9.65 -12.13
CA ARG A 366 -16.09 9.22 -11.71
C ARG A 366 -16.65 8.11 -12.58
N ALA A 367 -17.14 7.05 -11.95
CA ALA A 367 -17.86 5.96 -12.59
C ALA A 367 -19.16 5.66 -11.85
N THR A 368 -20.28 5.64 -12.56
CA THR A 368 -21.55 5.15 -12.01
C THR A 368 -21.67 3.66 -12.31
N VAL A 369 -21.76 2.84 -11.27
CA VAL A 369 -21.92 1.39 -11.39
C VAL A 369 -23.38 1.04 -11.14
N ILE A 370 -23.97 0.29 -12.06
CA ILE A 370 -25.32 -0.23 -11.95
C ILE A 370 -25.20 -1.72 -11.63
N GLY A 371 -25.37 -2.06 -10.37
CA GLY A 371 -25.38 -3.44 -9.90
C GLY A 371 -26.67 -4.14 -10.31
N LEU A 372 -26.53 -5.25 -11.04
CA LEU A 372 -27.64 -6.01 -11.62
C LEU A 372 -28.11 -7.20 -10.78
N ASP A 373 -27.77 -7.27 -9.49
CA ASP A 373 -28.16 -8.39 -8.59
C ASP A 373 -27.82 -9.77 -9.19
N LYS A 374 -26.64 -9.88 -9.81
CA LYS A 374 -26.15 -11.07 -10.53
C LYS A 374 -27.06 -11.58 -11.66
N GLN A 375 -28.02 -10.79 -12.14
CA GLN A 375 -28.88 -11.16 -13.27
C GLN A 375 -28.09 -11.31 -14.58
N VAL A 376 -26.96 -10.61 -14.69
CA VAL A 376 -26.00 -10.75 -15.77
C VAL A 376 -24.67 -11.16 -15.16
N ALA A 377 -24.30 -12.42 -15.37
CA ALA A 377 -22.99 -12.92 -14.99
C ALA A 377 -21.90 -12.21 -15.81
N LEU A 378 -20.78 -11.93 -15.15
CA LEU A 378 -19.57 -11.51 -15.86
C LEU A 378 -19.08 -12.67 -16.73
N LYS A 379 -18.43 -12.36 -17.85
CA LYS A 379 -17.86 -13.36 -18.77
C LYS A 379 -16.35 -13.33 -18.71
N GLY A 380 -15.72 -14.50 -18.83
CA GLY A 380 -14.28 -14.60 -18.95
C GLY A 380 -13.75 -13.95 -20.22
N ILE A 381 -12.65 -13.21 -20.10
CA ILE A 381 -11.98 -12.54 -21.23
C ILE A 381 -10.46 -12.63 -21.10
N THR A 382 -9.75 -12.27 -22.17
CA THR A 382 -8.30 -12.04 -22.12
C THR A 382 -8.02 -10.56 -21.84
N MET A 383 -7.19 -10.29 -20.83
CA MET A 383 -6.88 -8.96 -20.35
C MET A 383 -5.43 -8.84 -19.89
N THR A 384 -4.96 -7.63 -19.62
CA THR A 384 -3.62 -7.37 -19.09
C THR A 384 -3.75 -6.54 -17.82
N SER A 385 -3.05 -6.96 -16.77
CA SER A 385 -2.99 -6.21 -15.51
C SER A 385 -2.24 -4.89 -15.72
N PRO A 386 -2.89 -3.71 -15.56
CA PRO A 386 -2.23 -2.42 -15.82
C PRO A 386 -1.39 -1.95 -14.62
N ASP A 387 -1.78 -2.33 -13.40
CA ASP A 387 -1.09 -2.05 -12.15
C ASP A 387 -1.50 -3.08 -11.07
N ILE A 388 -0.93 -2.95 -9.87
CA ILE A 388 -1.17 -3.85 -8.74
C ILE A 388 -2.65 -3.96 -8.35
N ARG A 389 -3.35 -2.82 -8.20
CA ARG A 389 -4.70 -2.74 -7.62
C ARG A 389 -5.77 -3.05 -8.67
N ALA A 390 -5.61 -2.54 -9.88
CA ALA A 390 -6.44 -2.95 -11.00
C ALA A 390 -6.27 -4.46 -11.30
N GLY A 391 -5.03 -4.96 -11.25
CA GLY A 391 -4.73 -6.39 -11.46
C GLY A 391 -5.48 -7.32 -10.52
N VAL A 392 -5.44 -7.07 -9.21
CA VAL A 392 -6.18 -7.92 -8.26
C VAL A 392 -7.70 -7.72 -8.37
N SER A 393 -8.16 -6.51 -8.71
CA SER A 393 -9.60 -6.25 -8.94
C SER A 393 -10.13 -7.05 -10.12
N LEU A 394 -9.34 -7.11 -11.20
CA LEU A 394 -9.63 -7.93 -12.38
C LEU A 394 -9.53 -9.44 -12.09
N LEU A 395 -8.59 -9.86 -11.24
CA LEU A 395 -8.53 -11.25 -10.77
C LEU A 395 -9.82 -11.63 -10.03
N ILE A 396 -10.31 -10.79 -9.13
CA ILE A 396 -11.57 -11.02 -8.41
C ILE A 396 -12.75 -11.09 -9.39
N ALA A 397 -12.82 -10.18 -10.36
CA ALA A 397 -13.85 -10.21 -11.39
C ALA A 397 -13.78 -11.52 -12.20
N ALA A 398 -12.59 -11.94 -12.63
CA ALA A 398 -12.37 -13.18 -13.37
C ALA A 398 -12.76 -14.43 -12.57
N MET A 399 -12.46 -14.47 -11.28
CA MET A 399 -12.85 -15.59 -10.39
C MET A 399 -14.37 -15.71 -10.26
N SER A 400 -15.10 -14.61 -10.34
CA SER A 400 -16.57 -14.60 -10.29
C SER A 400 -17.25 -14.82 -11.66
N ALA A 401 -16.51 -14.73 -12.75
CA ALA A 401 -17.07 -14.77 -14.10
C ALA A 401 -17.42 -16.18 -14.57
N GLU A 402 -18.32 -16.30 -15.54
CA GLU A 402 -18.56 -17.52 -16.29
C GLU A 402 -17.46 -17.76 -17.33
N GLY A 403 -16.87 -18.95 -17.30
CA GLY A 403 -15.84 -19.38 -18.23
C GLY A 403 -14.41 -19.05 -17.79
N ASP A 404 -13.48 -19.13 -18.74
CA ASP A 404 -12.06 -18.94 -18.50
C ASP A 404 -11.62 -17.51 -18.83
N SER A 405 -10.74 -16.96 -18.00
CA SER A 405 -10.06 -15.68 -18.23
C SER A 405 -8.56 -15.87 -18.30
N ILE A 406 -7.89 -15.04 -19.12
CA ILE A 406 -6.43 -14.96 -19.15
C ILE A 406 -6.02 -13.54 -18.73
N ILE A 407 -5.24 -13.43 -17.66
CA ILE A 407 -4.71 -12.16 -17.17
C ILE A 407 -3.20 -12.15 -17.42
N HIS A 408 -2.74 -11.34 -18.36
CA HIS A 408 -1.32 -11.13 -18.63
C HIS A 408 -0.68 -10.14 -17.65
N ASN A 409 0.66 -10.16 -17.56
CA ASN A 409 1.47 -9.23 -16.77
C ASN A 409 1.19 -9.33 -15.26
N VAL A 410 1.05 -10.57 -14.76
CA VAL A 410 0.72 -10.85 -13.35
C VAL A 410 1.85 -10.50 -12.39
N GLU A 411 3.04 -10.25 -12.91
CA GLU A 411 4.15 -9.71 -12.12
C GLU A 411 3.84 -8.33 -11.51
N GLN A 412 2.79 -7.64 -11.99
CA GLN A 412 2.25 -6.45 -11.31
C GLN A 412 1.52 -6.82 -10.03
N ILE A 413 0.74 -7.90 -10.02
CA ILE A 413 0.02 -8.38 -8.83
C ILE A 413 1.04 -8.86 -7.79
N ASP A 414 2.09 -9.57 -8.22
CA ASP A 414 3.18 -10.09 -7.36
C ASP A 414 4.00 -8.99 -6.65
N ARG A 415 3.85 -7.72 -7.06
CA ARG A 415 4.43 -6.56 -6.36
C ARG A 415 3.64 -6.13 -5.13
N GLY A 416 2.43 -6.64 -4.94
CA GLY A 416 1.54 -6.29 -3.83
C GLY A 416 0.97 -7.49 -3.08
N TYR A 417 0.86 -8.66 -3.71
CA TYR A 417 0.24 -9.85 -3.14
C TYR A 417 1.20 -11.04 -3.18
N GLN A 418 1.40 -11.66 -2.02
CA GLN A 418 2.30 -12.78 -1.81
C GLN A 418 1.60 -14.10 -2.18
N ASN A 419 2.17 -14.83 -3.14
CA ASN A 419 1.72 -16.17 -3.56
C ASN A 419 0.19 -16.27 -3.66
N ILE A 420 -0.43 -15.29 -4.34
CA ILE A 420 -1.88 -15.13 -4.33
C ILE A 420 -2.57 -16.33 -4.99
N ASP A 421 -2.03 -16.83 -6.08
CA ASP A 421 -2.50 -18.02 -6.79
C ASP A 421 -2.49 -19.26 -5.89
N GLY A 422 -1.37 -19.55 -5.21
CA GLY A 422 -1.27 -20.68 -4.30
C GLY A 422 -2.21 -20.58 -3.09
N ARG A 423 -2.32 -19.38 -2.49
CA ARG A 423 -3.19 -19.14 -1.32
C ARG A 423 -4.67 -19.24 -1.67
N LEU A 424 -5.07 -18.74 -2.83
CA LEU A 424 -6.46 -18.82 -3.29
C LEU A 424 -6.81 -20.25 -3.76
N ASN A 425 -5.90 -20.95 -4.43
CA ASN A 425 -6.13 -22.35 -4.80
C ASN A 425 -6.28 -23.26 -3.57
N ALA A 426 -5.58 -22.97 -2.46
CA ALA A 426 -5.72 -23.71 -1.21
C ALA A 426 -7.14 -23.65 -0.59
N ILE A 427 -7.93 -22.64 -0.95
CA ILE A 427 -9.34 -22.48 -0.51
C ILE A 427 -10.34 -22.76 -1.64
N GLY A 428 -9.90 -23.36 -2.75
CA GLY A 428 -10.78 -23.86 -3.82
C GLY A 428 -10.76 -23.06 -5.12
N ALA A 429 -9.93 -22.03 -5.27
CA ALA A 429 -9.82 -21.32 -6.54
C ALA A 429 -9.20 -22.21 -7.63
N LYS A 430 -9.41 -21.84 -8.89
CA LYS A 430 -8.85 -22.51 -10.06
C LYS A 430 -8.00 -21.53 -10.86
N ILE A 431 -6.81 -21.27 -10.35
CA ILE A 431 -5.84 -20.35 -10.95
C ILE A 431 -4.60 -21.13 -11.34
N GLU A 432 -4.25 -21.10 -12.62
CA GLU A 432 -2.99 -21.66 -13.13
C GLU A 432 -2.08 -20.52 -13.59
N ARG A 433 -0.82 -20.54 -13.16
CA ARG A 433 0.21 -19.61 -13.61
C ARG A 433 0.94 -20.20 -14.81
N ILE A 434 0.87 -19.51 -15.96
CA ILE A 434 1.42 -19.94 -17.26
C ILE A 434 2.51 -19.01 -17.79
#